data_AF-A0A6N6RND0-F1
#
_entry.id   AF-A0A6N6RND0-F1
#
_cell.length_a   1.000
_cell.length_b   1.000
_cell.length_c   1.000
_cell.angle_alpha   90.00
_cell.angle_beta   90.00
_cell.angle_gamma   90.00
#
_symmetry.space_group_name_H-M   'P 1'
#
loop_
_entity.id
_entity.type
_entity.pdbx_description
1 polymer ?
#
loop_
_entity_poly.entity_id
_entity_poly.type
_entity_poly.pdbx_seq_one_letter_code
_entity_poly.pdbx_strand_id
1 'polypeptide(L)'
;MDSRQAPYEDRSAAGMALARHLAKYSGDRPVIVGLPRGGVAVAAEIARALNADLDVIVAGKLRAPYNPELAIGAITEEGQVYLNSLSIRSLHIKESYIEEEKRARLAAMKEKLNLYRGVRKKVPLKGRTVIIVDDGLATGSTM
;
A
#
# COMPACT_ATOMS: atom_id res chain seq x y z
N MET A 1 -18.77 -3.11 -26.70
CA MET A 1 -19.74 -3.39 -25.62
C MET A 1 -19.01 -3.18 -24.31
N ASP A 2 -19.44 -2.18 -23.55
CA ASP A 2 -18.81 -1.70 -22.32
C ASP A 2 -19.03 -2.74 -21.21
N SER A 3 -18.09 -3.66 -21.04
CA SER A 3 -18.14 -4.69 -19.98
C SER A 3 -17.70 -4.08 -18.65
N ARG A 4 -18.44 -3.08 -18.16
CA ARG A 4 -18.32 -2.69 -16.75
C ARG A 4 -18.87 -3.85 -15.92
N GLN A 5 -17.95 -4.63 -15.34
CA GLN A 5 -18.30 -5.56 -14.26
C GLN A 5 -19.10 -4.78 -13.22
N ALA A 6 -20.21 -5.36 -12.76
CA ALA A 6 -20.98 -4.78 -11.66
C ALA A 6 -20.04 -4.53 -10.47
N PRO A 7 -20.18 -3.42 -9.74
CA PRO A 7 -19.38 -3.17 -8.55
C PRO A 7 -19.56 -4.34 -7.56
N TYR A 8 -18.46 -4.73 -6.91
CA TYR A 8 -18.53 -5.68 -5.80
C TYR A 8 -19.33 -5.06 -4.65
N GLU A 9 -20.11 -5.88 -3.95
CA GLU A 9 -20.93 -5.47 -2.82
C GLU A 9 -20.08 -4.85 -1.69
N ASP A 10 -18.96 -5.50 -1.38
CA ASP A 10 -17.97 -5.01 -0.44
C ASP A 10 -16.56 -5.51 -0.78
N ARG A 11 -15.60 -5.13 0.08
CA ARG A 11 -14.20 -5.54 -0.05
C ARG A 11 -13.98 -7.03 0.17
N SER A 12 -14.85 -7.69 0.95
CA SER A 12 -14.75 -9.13 1.18
C SER A 12 -15.14 -9.89 -0.09
N ALA A 13 -16.26 -9.52 -0.72
CA ALA A 13 -16.70 -10.04 -2.00
C ALA A 13 -15.63 -9.84 -3.10
N ALA A 14 -15.02 -8.65 -3.15
CA ALA A 14 -13.91 -8.37 -4.06
C ALA A 14 -12.68 -9.25 -3.78
N GLY A 15 -12.30 -9.42 -2.51
CA GLY A 15 -11.18 -10.26 -2.09
C GLY A 15 -11.38 -11.74 -2.43
N MET A 16 -12.57 -12.29 -2.18
CA MET A 16 -12.91 -13.66 -2.56
C MET A 16 -12.88 -13.85 -4.08
N ALA A 17 -13.35 -12.86 -4.86
CA ALA A 17 -13.28 -12.91 -6.31
C ALA A 17 -11.83 -12.89 -6.81
N LEU A 18 -11.00 -12.02 -6.23
CA LEU A 18 -9.59 -11.92 -6.59
C LEU A 18 -8.80 -13.18 -6.19
N ALA A 19 -9.12 -13.79 -5.04
CA ALA A 19 -8.48 -15.02 -4.58
C ALA A 19 -8.58 -16.17 -5.60
N ARG A 20 -9.73 -16.31 -6.27
CA ARG A 20 -9.90 -17.34 -7.33
C ARG A 20 -8.91 -17.17 -8.48
N HIS A 21 -8.61 -15.93 -8.86
CA HIS A 21 -7.64 -15.62 -9.91
C HIS A 21 -6.19 -15.83 -9.45
N LEU A 22 -5.95 -15.82 -8.12
CA LEU A 22 -4.65 -16.01 -7.50
C LEU A 22 -4.40 -17.45 -7.04
N ALA A 23 -5.33 -18.39 -7.28
CA ALA A 23 -5.25 -19.78 -6.81
C ALA A 23 -3.95 -20.48 -7.20
N LYS A 24 -3.38 -20.15 -8.36
CA LYS A 24 -2.09 -20.67 -8.84
C LYS A 24 -0.91 -20.41 -7.90
N TYR A 25 -0.99 -19.40 -7.04
CA TYR A 25 0.06 -19.06 -6.08
C TYR A 25 -0.05 -19.83 -4.76
N SER A 26 -1.13 -20.58 -4.51
CA SER A 26 -1.36 -21.27 -3.22
C SER A 26 -0.23 -22.24 -2.83
N GLY A 27 0.40 -22.91 -3.79
CA GLY A 27 1.52 -23.84 -3.55
C GLY A 27 2.80 -23.18 -3.01
N ASP A 28 2.99 -21.89 -3.30
CA ASP A 28 4.22 -21.15 -2.94
C ASP A 28 4.16 -20.55 -1.53
N ARG A 29 3.02 -20.70 -0.82
CA ARG A 29 2.73 -20.02 0.46
C ARG A 29 3.12 -18.54 0.40
N PRO A 30 2.47 -17.72 -0.45
CA PRO A 30 2.84 -16.33 -0.64
C PRO A 30 2.63 -15.53 0.66
N VAL A 31 3.20 -14.33 0.69
CA VAL A 31 2.82 -13.32 1.68
C VAL A 31 1.90 -12.32 0.98
N ILE A 32 0.66 -12.23 1.46
CA ILE A 32 -0.31 -11.24 0.98
C ILE A 32 -0.12 -9.98 1.82
N VAL A 33 0.16 -8.86 1.17
CA VAL A 33 0.46 -7.59 1.84
C VAL A 33 -0.62 -6.58 1.48
N GLY A 34 -1.43 -6.22 2.47
CA GLY A 34 -2.49 -5.23 2.29
C GLY A 34 -1.98 -3.80 2.51
N LEU A 35 -2.37 -2.89 1.61
CA LEU A 35 -2.20 -1.45 1.79
C LEU A 35 -3.34 -0.88 2.65
N PRO A 36 -3.05 -0.23 3.78
CA PRO A 36 -4.10 0.35 4.63
C PRO A 36 -4.86 1.51 3.97
N ARG A 37 -6.18 1.65 4.21
CA ARG A 37 -7.03 0.77 5.06
C ARG A 37 -7.77 -0.30 4.27
N GLY A 38 -8.24 0.04 3.06
CA GLY A 38 -9.15 -0.79 2.31
C GLY A 38 -8.50 -2.05 1.75
N GLY A 39 -7.29 -1.94 1.19
CA GLY A 39 -6.51 -3.07 0.70
C GLY A 39 -6.30 -4.20 1.71
N VAL A 40 -6.24 -3.88 3.01
CA VAL A 40 -6.10 -4.89 4.07
C VAL A 40 -7.32 -5.80 4.16
N ALA A 41 -8.54 -5.29 3.97
CA ALA A 41 -9.75 -6.11 4.01
C ALA A 41 -9.79 -7.10 2.83
N VAL A 42 -9.38 -6.65 1.64
CA VAL A 42 -9.27 -7.49 0.44
C VAL A 42 -8.16 -8.53 0.62
N ALA A 43 -6.98 -8.11 1.12
CA ALA A 43 -5.83 -8.97 1.40
C ALA A 43 -6.16 -10.10 2.38
N ALA A 44 -6.98 -9.82 3.39
CA ALA A 44 -7.36 -10.80 4.40
C ALA A 44 -8.14 -11.99 3.80
N GLU A 45 -9.05 -11.73 2.86
CA GLU A 45 -9.78 -12.81 2.18
C GLU A 45 -8.88 -13.63 1.27
N ILE A 46 -7.98 -12.98 0.55
CA ILE A 46 -7.00 -13.65 -0.32
C ILE A 46 -6.09 -14.55 0.52
N ALA A 47 -5.57 -14.04 1.64
CA ALA A 47 -4.69 -14.81 2.51
C ALA A 47 -5.39 -16.04 3.09
N ARG A 48 -6.66 -15.90 3.50
CA ARG A 48 -7.48 -17.01 4.00
C ARG A 48 -7.70 -18.07 2.92
N ALA A 49 -8.09 -17.65 1.72
CA ALA A 49 -8.38 -18.56 0.61
C ALA A 49 -7.14 -19.31 0.10
N LEU A 50 -5.97 -18.67 0.12
CA LEU A 50 -4.71 -19.27 -0.33
C LEU A 50 -3.94 -19.99 0.78
N ASN A 51 -4.44 -20.00 2.02
CA ASN A 51 -3.72 -20.46 3.21
C ASN A 51 -2.31 -19.82 3.31
N ALA A 52 -2.27 -18.51 3.11
CA ALA A 52 -1.07 -17.69 2.98
C ALA A 52 -0.87 -16.79 4.21
N ASP A 53 0.35 -16.30 4.40
CA ASP A 53 0.60 -15.29 5.42
C ASP A 53 0.00 -13.95 4.99
N LEU A 54 -0.51 -13.18 5.95
CA LEU A 54 -0.99 -11.82 5.71
C LEU A 54 -0.14 -10.83 6.51
N ASP A 55 0.32 -9.79 5.83
CA ASP A 55 1.00 -8.65 6.44
C ASP A 55 0.40 -7.33 5.91
N VAL A 56 0.86 -6.23 6.46
CA VAL A 56 0.54 -4.87 6.01
C VAL A 56 1.83 -4.11 5.77
N ILE A 57 1.82 -3.22 4.78
CA ILE A 57 2.87 -2.22 4.59
C ILE A 57 2.24 -0.84 4.71
N VAL A 58 2.82 0.01 5.53
CA VAL A 58 2.42 1.42 5.61
C VAL A 58 3.39 2.23 4.78
N ALA A 59 2.89 2.81 3.69
CA ALA A 59 3.60 3.81 2.89
C ALA A 59 2.87 5.15 2.94
N GLY A 60 3.63 6.24 2.79
CA GLY A 60 3.12 7.60 2.75
C GLY A 60 3.48 8.28 1.44
N LYS A 61 2.57 9.09 0.90
CA LYS A 61 2.92 10.04 -0.15
C LYS A 61 3.58 11.25 0.51
N LEU A 62 4.69 11.71 -0.09
CA LEU A 62 5.24 13.04 0.20
C LEU A 62 4.53 14.02 -0.72
N ARG A 63 3.93 15.05 -0.14
CA ARG A 63 3.04 15.98 -0.85
C ARG A 63 3.81 17.19 -1.38
N ALA A 64 3.26 17.85 -2.39
CA ALA A 64 3.80 19.12 -2.88
C ALA A 64 3.42 20.28 -1.91
N PRO A 65 4.28 21.29 -1.75
CA PRO A 65 4.06 22.41 -0.83
C PRO A 65 2.80 23.23 -1.12
N TYR A 66 2.40 23.32 -2.38
CA TYR A 66 1.27 24.14 -2.84
C TYR A 66 0.08 23.32 -3.33
N ASN A 67 0.19 21.99 -3.33
CA ASN A 67 -0.88 21.09 -3.76
C ASN A 67 -0.77 19.76 -3.00
N PRO A 68 -1.47 19.61 -1.85
CA PRO A 68 -1.42 18.40 -1.04
C PRO A 68 -1.90 17.11 -1.75
N GLU A 69 -2.66 17.24 -2.83
CA GLU A 69 -3.13 16.10 -3.64
C GLU A 69 -2.05 15.61 -4.63
N LEU A 70 -1.06 16.46 -4.95
CA LEU A 70 0.06 16.10 -5.81
C LEU A 70 1.16 15.41 -5.00
N ALA A 71 1.50 14.19 -5.37
CA ALA A 71 2.64 13.46 -4.81
C ALA A 71 3.95 13.87 -5.50
N ILE A 72 4.94 14.28 -4.69
CA ILE A 72 6.32 14.54 -5.13
C ILE A 72 7.25 13.36 -4.85
N GLY A 73 6.75 12.37 -4.11
CA GLY A 73 7.50 11.21 -3.70
C GLY A 73 6.68 10.29 -2.79
N ALA A 74 7.36 9.29 -2.25
CA ALA A 74 6.82 8.36 -1.27
C ALA A 74 7.83 8.07 -0.17
N ILE A 75 7.33 7.61 0.97
CA ILE A 75 8.12 7.27 2.14
C ILE A 75 7.63 5.96 2.77
N THR A 76 8.56 5.10 3.19
CA THR A 76 8.25 3.83 3.85
C THR A 76 8.15 3.98 5.37
N GLU A 77 7.65 2.95 6.05
CA GLU A 77 7.61 2.88 7.52
C GLU A 77 9.00 2.95 8.17
N GLU A 78 10.06 2.60 7.45
CA GLU A 78 11.46 2.72 7.86
C GLU A 78 12.09 4.08 7.53
N GLY A 79 11.34 4.99 6.89
CA GLY A 79 11.84 6.32 6.50
C GLY A 79 12.68 6.34 5.22
N GLN A 80 12.67 5.26 4.44
CA GLN A 80 13.24 5.29 3.09
C GLN A 80 12.36 6.14 2.19
N VAL A 81 12.98 6.98 1.38
CA VAL A 81 12.29 7.98 0.55
C VAL A 81 12.56 7.72 -0.92
N TYR A 82 11.50 7.77 -1.72
CA TYR A 82 11.55 7.88 -3.16
C TYR A 82 11.06 9.28 -3.57
N LEU A 83 11.79 10.00 -4.41
CA LEU A 83 11.42 11.32 -4.91
C LEU A 83 11.27 11.31 -6.42
N ASN A 84 10.23 12.00 -6.91
CA ASN A 84 10.08 12.29 -8.32
C ASN A 84 10.92 13.52 -8.68
N SER A 85 12.12 13.29 -9.21
CA SER A 85 13.07 14.33 -9.57
C SER A 85 12.52 15.37 -10.56
N LEU A 86 11.56 15.02 -11.43
CA LEU A 86 10.91 15.98 -12.33
C LEU A 86 10.01 16.94 -11.55
N SER A 87 9.20 16.43 -10.62
CA SER A 87 8.35 17.25 -9.75
C SER A 87 9.17 18.19 -8.89
N ILE A 88 10.25 17.68 -8.27
CA ILE A 88 11.14 18.49 -7.42
C ILE A 88 11.72 19.67 -8.21
N ARG A 89 12.25 19.40 -9.41
CA ARG A 89 12.85 20.45 -10.26
C ARG A 89 11.80 21.44 -10.77
N SER A 90 10.69 20.95 -11.32
CA SER A 90 9.68 21.80 -11.98
C SER A 90 8.98 22.74 -10.99
N LEU A 91 8.78 22.28 -9.75
CA LEU A 91 8.14 23.06 -8.69
C LEU A 91 9.15 23.80 -7.79
N HIS A 92 10.45 23.75 -8.12
CA HIS A 92 11.53 24.38 -7.35
C HIS A 92 11.48 24.04 -5.84
N ILE A 93 11.22 22.77 -5.53
CA ILE A 93 11.01 22.32 -4.16
C ILE A 93 12.36 22.28 -3.43
N LYS A 94 12.41 22.97 -2.29
CA LYS A 94 13.60 23.03 -1.44
C LYS A 94 13.76 21.75 -0.64
N GLU A 95 15.01 21.30 -0.46
CA GLU A 95 15.36 20.16 0.39
C GLU A 95 14.80 20.30 1.82
N SER A 96 14.81 21.53 2.36
CA SER A 96 14.27 21.82 3.69
C SER A 96 12.78 21.47 3.82
N TYR A 97 12.00 21.68 2.75
CA TYR A 97 10.58 21.31 2.74
C TYR A 97 10.42 19.79 2.68
N ILE A 98 11.24 19.09 1.89
CA ILE A 98 11.21 17.62 1.78
C ILE A 98 11.46 16.98 3.14
N GLU A 99 12.45 17.46 3.89
CA GLU A 99 12.76 16.94 5.23
C GLU A 99 11.67 17.30 6.27
N GLU A 100 10.98 18.43 6.12
CA GLU A 100 9.81 18.76 6.94
C GLU A 100 8.64 17.81 6.67
N GLU A 101 8.26 17.64 5.40
CA GLU A 101 7.17 16.76 4.97
C GLU A 101 7.47 15.30 5.35
N LYS A 102 8.71 14.84 5.19
CA LYS A 102 9.17 13.52 5.63
C LYS A 102 8.93 13.30 7.13
N ARG A 103 9.34 14.26 7.97
CA ARG A 103 9.14 14.17 9.44
C ARG A 103 7.67 14.13 9.80
N ALA A 104 6.86 15.03 9.22
CA ALA A 104 5.42 15.06 9.44
C ALA A 104 4.77 13.73 9.02
N ARG A 105 5.15 13.19 7.87
CA ARG A 105 4.59 11.96 7.32
C ARG A 105 4.98 10.73 8.14
N LEU A 106 6.23 10.62 8.59
CA LEU A 106 6.67 9.55 9.49
C LEU A 106 5.92 9.56 10.82
N ALA A 107 5.74 10.73 11.42
CA ALA A 107 4.98 10.87 12.67
C ALA A 107 3.54 10.35 12.51
N ALA A 108 2.86 10.75 11.43
CA ALA A 108 1.50 10.30 11.14
C ALA A 108 1.41 8.80 10.81
N MET A 109 2.44 8.23 10.19
CA MET A 109 2.48 6.80 9.88
C MET A 109 2.77 5.94 11.11
N LYS A 110 3.58 6.43 12.05
CA LYS A 110 3.98 5.70 13.26
C LYS A 110 2.79 5.28 14.11
N GLU A 111 1.79 6.15 14.27
CA GLU A 111 0.57 5.83 15.01
C GLU A 111 -0.19 4.64 14.38
N LYS A 112 -0.39 4.67 13.06
CA LYS A 112 -1.04 3.57 12.33
C LYS A 112 -0.21 2.28 12.39
N LEU A 113 1.10 2.38 12.23
CA LEU A 113 2.00 1.25 12.31
C LEU A 113 1.90 0.55 13.67
N ASN A 114 1.86 1.32 14.76
CA ASN A 114 1.72 0.77 16.12
C ASN A 114 0.41 0.00 16.29
N LEU A 115 -0.70 0.48 15.73
CA LEU A 115 -1.97 -0.24 15.77
C LEU A 115 -1.88 -1.60 15.06
N TYR A 116 -1.27 -1.65 13.87
CA TYR A 116 -1.11 -2.90 13.14
C TYR A 116 -0.11 -3.85 13.80
N ARG A 117 1.05 -3.32 14.22
CA ARG A 117 2.13 -4.13 14.82
C ARG A 117 1.83 -4.58 16.24
N GLY A 118 0.94 -3.88 16.95
CA GLY A 118 0.41 -4.32 18.24
C GLY A 118 -0.43 -5.60 18.15
N VAL A 119 -1.04 -5.87 16.99
CA VAL A 119 -1.86 -7.07 16.75
C VAL A 119 -1.06 -8.15 16.00
N ARG A 120 -0.22 -7.77 15.03
CA ARG A 120 0.52 -8.72 14.20
C ARG A 120 1.94 -8.27 13.91
N LYS A 121 2.90 -9.15 14.21
CA LYS A 121 4.32 -8.96 13.87
C LYS A 121 4.54 -8.99 12.36
N LYS A 122 5.57 -8.27 11.91
CA LYS A 122 5.99 -8.22 10.49
C LYS A 122 6.38 -9.62 10.01
N VAL A 123 5.94 -9.97 8.80
CA VAL A 123 6.24 -11.24 8.15
C VAL A 123 7.52 -11.10 7.33
N PRO A 124 8.49 -12.02 7.44
CA PRO A 124 9.67 -12.01 6.58
C PRO A 124 9.29 -12.20 5.11
N LEU A 125 9.74 -11.29 4.24
CA LEU A 125 9.40 -11.29 2.81
C LEU A 125 10.51 -11.86 1.91
N LYS A 126 11.76 -11.90 2.40
CA LYS A 126 12.93 -12.26 1.58
C LYS A 126 12.81 -13.69 1.04
N GLY A 127 12.94 -13.84 -0.28
CA GLY A 127 12.89 -15.13 -0.95
C GLY A 127 11.48 -15.73 -1.09
N ARG A 128 10.42 -14.94 -0.88
CA ARG A 128 9.03 -15.38 -1.01
C ARG A 128 8.29 -14.64 -2.11
N THR A 129 7.27 -15.28 -2.67
CA THR A 129 6.28 -14.60 -3.52
C THR A 129 5.48 -13.63 -2.64
N VAL A 130 5.51 -12.35 -2.99
CA VAL A 130 4.75 -11.29 -2.30
C VAL A 130 3.66 -10.75 -3.21
N ILE A 131 2.43 -10.70 -2.72
CA ILE A 131 1.29 -10.15 -3.46
C ILE A 131 0.83 -8.89 -2.72
N ILE A 132 1.05 -7.73 -3.32
CA ILE A 132 0.61 -6.43 -2.78
C ILE A 132 -0.83 -6.19 -3.23
N VAL A 133 -1.69 -5.81 -2.28
CA VAL A 133 -3.13 -5.69 -2.48
C VAL A 133 -3.61 -4.32 -2.02
N ASP A 134 -4.34 -3.63 -2.91
CA ASP A 134 -5.13 -2.44 -2.59
C ASP A 134 -6.62 -2.70 -2.94
N ASP A 135 -7.53 -1.89 -2.40
CA ASP A 135 -8.96 -1.98 -2.73
C ASP A 135 -9.35 -1.22 -4.00
N GLY A 136 -8.42 -0.47 -4.59
CA GLY A 136 -8.57 0.14 -5.90
C GLY A 136 -7.41 1.06 -6.27
N LEU A 137 -7.23 1.31 -7.56
CA LEU A 137 -6.26 2.28 -8.07
C LEU A 137 -6.97 3.47 -8.70
N ALA A 138 -6.97 4.61 -8.00
CA ALA A 138 -7.48 5.85 -8.56
C ALA A 138 -6.44 6.53 -9.48
N THR A 139 -5.18 6.62 -9.03
CA THR A 139 -4.10 7.32 -9.75
C THR A 139 -2.78 6.54 -9.79
N GLY A 140 -2.73 5.33 -9.21
CA GLY A 140 -1.53 4.49 -9.14
C GLY A 140 -0.39 5.02 -8.25
N SER A 141 -0.44 6.26 -7.75
CA SER A 141 0.69 6.92 -7.08
C SER A 141 1.07 6.34 -5.71
N THR A 142 0.34 5.34 -5.21
CA THR A 142 0.63 4.64 -3.95
C THR A 142 1.26 3.26 -4.18
N MET A 143 1.15 2.72 -5.40
CA MET A 143 1.71 1.42 -5.79
C MET A 143 2.99 1.56 -6.58
#